data_AF-A0A2N2VZN8-F1
#
_entry.id   AF-A0A2N2VZN8-F1
#
_cell.length_a   1.000
_cell.length_b   1.000
_cell.length_c   1.000
_cell.angle_alpha   90.00
_cell.angle_beta   90.00
_cell.angle_gamma   90.00
#
_symmetry.space_group_name_H-M   'P 1'
#
loop_
_entity.id
_entity.type
_entity.pdbx_description
1 polymer ?
#
loop_
_entity_poly.entity_id
_entity_poly.type
_entity_poly.pdbx_seq_one_letter_code
_entity_poly.pdbx_strand_id
1 'polypeptide(L)' 'MNYRLENNNPADFERLVNSICQKISGTGVVEFSPGKDGGRDGKFTGTAQNFPSTKDSWSGKFIIRAKLFNVIRRSHIN' A
#
# COMPACT_ATOMS: atom_id res chain seq x y z
N MET A 1 -10.32 -17.30 6.52
CA MET A 1 -10.03 -16.13 7.37
C MET A 1 -10.73 -14.92 6.77
N ASN A 2 -11.64 -14.28 7.51
CA ASN A 2 -12.22 -12.99 7.13
C ASN A 2 -11.42 -11.91 7.85
N TYR A 3 -10.61 -11.15 7.12
CA TYR A 3 -9.67 -10.19 7.70
C TYR A 3 -10.27 -8.83 8.05
N ARG A 4 -11.57 -8.60 7.77
CA ARG A 4 -12.27 -7.32 7.97
C ARG A 4 -11.35 -6.11 7.82
N LEU A 5 -10.75 -5.96 6.64
CA LEU A 5 -9.72 -4.95 6.36
C LEU A 5 -10.22 -3.53 6.63
N GLU A 6 -11.53 -3.33 6.53
CA GLU A 6 -12.25 -2.12 6.89
C GLU A 6 -12.12 -1.72 8.37
N ASN A 7 -11.79 -2.67 9.26
CA ASN A 7 -11.60 -2.41 10.69
C ASN A 7 -10.13 -2.18 11.06
N ASN A 8 -9.20 -2.30 10.11
CA ASN A 8 -7.80 -1.99 10.37
C ASN A 8 -7.67 -0.51 10.69
N ASN A 9 -6.81 -0.17 11.66
CA ASN A 9 -6.39 1.21 11.77
C ASN A 9 -5.58 1.60 10.49
N PRO A 10 -5.57 2.88 10.11
CA PRO A 10 -4.90 3.32 8.89
C PRO A 10 -3.42 2.90 8.81
N ALA A 11 -2.70 2.91 9.92
CA ALA A 11 -1.28 2.56 9.96
C ALA A 11 -1.02 1.08 9.66
N ASP A 12 -1.86 0.17 10.16
CA ASP A 12 -1.74 -1.25 9.88
C ASP A 12 -2.18 -1.58 8.45
N PHE A 13 -3.13 -0.82 7.90
CA PHE A 13 -3.46 -0.90 6.48
C PHE A 13 -2.29 -0.46 5.59
N GLU A 14 -1.62 0.65 5.91
CA GLU A 14 -0.43 1.11 5.19
C GLU A 14 0.71 0.08 5.22
N ARG A 15 0.99 -0.49 6.40
CA ARG A 15 1.98 -1.59 6.55
C ARG A 15 1.63 -2.80 5.70
N LEU A 16 0.35 -3.18 5.65
CA LEU A 16 -0.11 -4.29 4.82
C LEU A 16 0.14 -4.00 3.34
N VAL A 17 -0.20 -2.80 2.86
CA VAL A 17 0.02 -2.41 1.46
C VAL A 17 1.51 -2.43 1.12
N ASN A 18 2.37 -1.86 1.96
CA ASN A 18 3.82 -1.90 1.74
C ASN A 18 4.38 -3.33 1.73
N SER A 19 3.89 -4.20 2.62
CA SER A 19 4.28 -5.62 2.65
C SER A 19 3.89 -6.34 1.34
N ILE A 20 2.71 -6.04 0.80
CA ILE A 20 2.27 -6.54 -0.50
C ILE A 20 3.18 -6.02 -1.62
N CYS A 21 3.49 -4.72 -1.61
CA CYS A 21 4.42 -4.12 -2.58
C CYS A 21 5.82 -4.74 -2.48
N GLN A 22 6.32 -5.04 -1.28
CA GLN A 22 7.62 -5.70 -1.10
C GLN A 22 7.61 -7.11 -1.68
N LYS A 23 6.49 -7.85 -1.55
CA LYS A 23 6.33 -9.18 -2.16
C LYS A 23 6.26 -9.14 -3.70
N ILE A 24 5.68 -8.08 -4.26
CA ILE A 24 5.50 -7.93 -5.71
C ILE A 24 6.75 -7.32 -6.37
N SER A 25 7.27 -6.23 -5.83
CA SER A 25 8.38 -5.46 -6.38
C SER A 25 9.74 -5.96 -5.91
N GLY A 26 9.84 -6.50 -4.69
CA GLY A 26 11.07 -7.00 -4.09
C GLY A 26 11.57 -6.13 -2.93
N THR A 27 12.76 -6.47 -2.42
CA THR A 27 13.34 -5.87 -1.21
C THR A 27 13.72 -4.40 -1.33
N GLY A 28 13.67 -3.82 -2.54
CA GLY A 28 13.91 -2.39 -2.78
C GLY A 28 12.76 -1.46 -2.37
N VAL A 29 11.70 -1.99 -1.77
CA VAL A 29 10.62 -1.19 -1.18
C VAL A 29 11.09 -0.59 0.14
N VAL A 30 10.92 0.73 0.28
CA VAL A 30 11.26 1.50 1.48
C VAL A 30 10.03 2.25 1.94
N GLU A 31 9.59 2.01 3.17
CA GLU A 31 8.51 2.76 3.83
C GLU A 31 9.01 4.15 4.25
N PHE A 32 8.15 5.17 4.20
CA PHE A 32 8.50 6.48 4.73
C PHE A 32 8.20 6.56 6.23
N SER A 33 8.90 7.47 6.91
CA SER A 33 8.53 7.87 8.27
C SER A 33 7.20 8.64 8.24
N PRO A 34 6.40 8.60 9.33
CA PRO A 34 5.14 9.33 9.41
C PRO A 34 5.31 10.81 9.08
N GLY A 35 4.54 11.31 8.11
CA GLY A 35 4.45 12.73 7.77
C GLY A 35 3.65 13.53 8.79
N LYS A 36 3.50 14.83 8.54
CA LYS A 36 2.67 15.74 9.38
C LYS A 36 1.20 15.30 9.46
N ASP A 37 0.70 14.65 8.42
CA ASP A 37 -0.64 14.06 8.32
C ASP A 37 -0.72 12.63 8.89
N GLY A 38 0.41 12.07 9.34
CA GLY A 38 0.51 10.72 9.90
C GLY A 38 0.72 9.60 8.88
N GLY A 39 0.72 9.90 7.57
CA GLY A 39 0.90 8.90 6.51
C GLY A 39 2.35 8.43 6.37
N ARG A 40 2.56 7.15 6.00
CA ARG A 40 3.86 6.46 5.98
C ARG A 40 4.23 5.80 4.64
N ASP A 41 3.39 5.97 3.62
CA ASP A 41 3.50 5.22 2.37
C ASP A 41 4.89 5.26 1.73
N GLY A 42 5.28 4.23 0.99
CA GLY A 42 6.67 4.02 0.58
C GLY A 42 7.04 4.38 -0.86
N LYS A 43 8.25 3.96 -1.24
CA LYS A 43 8.73 3.94 -2.62
C LYS A 43 9.44 2.63 -2.93
N PHE A 44 9.45 2.27 -4.21
CA PHE A 44 10.35 1.26 -4.75
C PHE A 44 11.34 1.92 -5.70
N THR A 45 12.58 1.46 -5.74
CA THR A 45 13.55 1.84 -6.78
C THR A 45 14.34 0.61 -7.20
N GLY A 46 14.30 0.27 -8.48
CA GLY A 46 14.98 -0.89 -9.05
C GLY A 46 14.16 -1.56 -10.14
N THR A 47 14.49 -2.81 -10.45
CA THR A 47 13.70 -3.68 -11.34
C THR A 47 12.81 -4.56 -10.49
N ALA A 48 11.49 -4.46 -10.69
CA ALA A 48 10.49 -5.18 -9.92
C ALA A 48 10.63 -6.69 -10.16
N GLN A 49 10.52 -7.51 -9.10
CA GLN A 49 10.68 -8.96 -9.24
C GLN A 49 9.54 -9.63 -10.00
N ASN A 50 8.30 -9.23 -9.71
CA ASN A 50 7.10 -9.92 -10.17
C ASN A 50 6.10 -9.00 -10.87
N PHE A 51 6.50 -7.80 -11.30
CA PHE A 51 5.59 -6.83 -11.91
C PHE A 51 6.12 -6.21 -13.21
N PRO A 52 5.28 -6.13 -14.27
CA PRO A 52 3.98 -6.79 -14.44
C PRO A 52 4.09 -8.32 -14.56
N SER A 53 5.28 -8.83 -14.88
CA SER A 53 5.60 -10.26 -14.89
C SER A 53 7.09 -10.45 -14.57
N THR A 54 7.51 -11.71 -14.42
CA THR A 54 8.93 -12.06 -14.26
C THR A 54 9.73 -12.01 -15.57
N LYS A 55 9.05 -11.89 -16.73
CA LYS A 55 9.68 -11.82 -18.06
C LYS A 55 9.88 -10.38 -18.53
N ASP A 56 8.90 -9.53 -18.27
CA ASP A 56 8.84 -8.14 -18.75
C ASP A 56 8.82 -7.18 -17.55
N SER A 57 9.71 -7.42 -16.60
CA SER A 57 9.76 -6.70 -15.34
C SER A 57 10.02 -5.21 -15.52
N TRP A 58 9.20 -4.39 -14.87
CA TRP A 58 9.37 -2.93 -14.93
C TRP A 58 10.54 -2.48 -14.07
N SER A 59 11.30 -1.52 -14.58
CA SER A 59 12.40 -0.89 -13.87
C SER A 59 12.16 0.61 -13.70
N GLY A 60 12.52 1.15 -12.54
CA GLY A 60 12.42 2.58 -12.27
C GLY A 60 12.06 2.87 -10.82
N LYS A 61 11.42 4.02 -10.61
CA LYS A 61 10.99 4.50 -9.29
C LYS A 61 9.47 4.48 -9.19
N PHE A 62 8.93 3.69 -8.27
CA PHE A 62 7.48 3.63 -8.04
C PHE A 62 7.17 4.34 -6.74
N ILE A 63 6.10 5.14 -6.76
CA ILE A 63 5.55 5.77 -5.55
C ILE A 63 4.38 4.92 -5.10
N ILE A 64 4.45 4.45 -3.86
CA ILE A 64 3.38 3.67 -3.24
C ILE A 64 2.49 4.68 -2.51
N ARG A 65 1.17 4.50 -2.62
CA ARG A 65 0.20 5.27 -1.85
C ARG A 65 -0.97 4.37 -1.46
N ALA A 66 -1.23 4.24 -0.18
CA ALA A 66 -2.36 3.51 0.35
C ALA A 66 -3.48 4.50 0.71
N LYS A 67 -4.74 4.10 0.50
CA LYS A 67 -5.88 4.87 0.95
C LYS A 67 -6.97 3.94 1.47
N LEU A 68 -7.20 4.00 2.78
CA LEU A 68 -8.30 3.32 3.44
C LEU A 68 -9.52 4.24 3.45
N PHE A 69 -10.65 3.77 2.93
CA PHE A 69 -11.92 4.48 2.97
C PHE A 69 -12.87 3.79 3.93
N ASN A 70 -13.40 4.53 4.90
CA ASN A 70 -14.56 4.07 5.66
C ASN A 70 -15.81 4.21 4.77
N VAL A 71 -16.55 3.12 4.58
CA VAL A 71 -17.88 3.19 3.98
C VAL A 71 -18.80 3.84 5.01
N ILE A 72 -18.88 5.16 5.01
CA ILE A 72 -19.96 5.88 5.69
C ILE A 72 -21.22 5.53 4.90
N ARG A 73 -22.03 4.59 5.40
CA ARG A 73 -23.42 4.49 4.96
C ARG A 73 -24.09 5.78 5.40
N ARG A 74 -24.26 6.74 4.49
CA ARG A 74 -25.24 7.81 4.68
C ARG A 74 -26.60 7.14 4.81
N SER A 75 -27.08 6.93 6.02
CA SER A 75 -28.50 6.77 6.25
C SER A 75 -29.13 8.07 5.77
N HIS A 76 -29.85 8.01 4.66
CA HIS A 76 -30.80 9.06 4.31
C HIS A 76 -31.73 9.19 5.51
N ILE A 77 -31.60 10.30 6.25
CA ILE A 77 -32.63 10.74 7.17
C ILE A 77 -33.53 11.63 6.31
N ASN A 78 -34.81 11.24 6.25
CA ASN A 78 -35.88 11.87 5.48
C ASN A 78 -36.01 13.37 5.76
#